data_AF-A0A2S6IVU9-F1
#
_entry.id   AF-A0A2S6IVU9-F1
#
_cell.length_a   1.000
_cell.length_b   1.000
_cell.length_c   1.000
_cell.angle_alpha   90.00
_cell.angle_beta   90.00
_cell.angle_gamma   90.00
#
_symmetry.space_group_name_H-M   'P 1'
#
loop_
_entity.id
_entity.type
_entity.pdbx_description
1 polymer ?
#
loop_
_entity_poly.entity_id
_entity_poly.type
_entity_poly.pdbx_seq_one_letter_code
_entity_poly.pdbx_strand_id
1 'polypeptide(L)'
;MAVLQGSVDRAPGVVAALLSAAGGALLTARAVRTVVDASPAGPGAVAVVVLAALLAVAAAATALRTPRRAAALALGAAVLAVVSDALPTAPPRLLALLPLALAAALLAARVPALTRPARRPWALALGWLALAVHAALGVPYLLAGLVAPWYGVALLWGVWGALLVLAVRLLRDRPLWTLAVPPATVAGGALVLLAGEHLFGWMA
;
A
#
# COMPACT_ATOMS: atom_id res chain seq x y z
N MET A 1 -17.51 29.78 14.39
CA MET A 1 -16.30 28.91 14.42
C MET A 1 -16.61 27.42 14.27
N ALA A 2 -17.68 26.86 14.84
CA ALA A 2 -17.99 25.42 14.74
C ALA A 2 -18.20 24.87 13.31
N VAL A 3 -18.65 25.70 12.36
CA VAL A 3 -18.91 25.28 10.97
C VAL A 3 -17.62 24.96 10.18
N LEU A 4 -16.49 25.59 10.53
CA LEU A 4 -15.21 25.37 9.82
C LEU A 4 -14.44 24.15 10.33
N GLN A 5 -14.70 23.67 11.55
CA GLN A 5 -14.06 22.45 12.07
C GLN A 5 -14.59 21.18 11.39
N GLY A 6 -15.85 21.17 10.96
CA GLY A 6 -16.48 20.00 10.33
C GLY A 6 -15.98 19.67 8.92
N SER A 7 -15.34 20.59 8.21
CA SER A 7 -14.80 20.35 6.86
C SER A 7 -13.41 19.71 6.88
N VAL A 8 -12.56 20.11 7.84
CA VAL A 8 -11.18 19.62 7.97
C VAL A 8 -11.13 18.14 8.35
N ASP A 9 -12.06 17.67 9.18
CA ASP A 9 -12.12 16.26 9.61
C ASP A 9 -12.55 15.29 8.50
N ARG A 10 -13.20 15.79 7.43
CA ARG A 10 -13.68 14.96 6.32
C ARG A 10 -12.62 14.71 5.25
N ALA A 11 -11.66 15.62 5.08
CA ALA A 11 -10.68 15.55 3.99
C ALA A 11 -9.93 14.20 3.90
N PRO A 12 -9.43 13.58 4.99
CA PRO A 12 -8.73 12.31 4.86
C PRO A 12 -9.63 11.12 4.46
N GLY A 13 -10.94 11.21 4.67
CA GLY A 13 -11.92 10.16 4.36
C GLY A 13 -12.31 10.22 2.90
N VAL A 14 -12.42 11.44 2.38
CA VAL A 14 -12.57 11.71 0.95
C VAL A 14 -11.33 11.23 0.20
N VAL A 15 -10.12 11.55 0.68
CA VAL A 15 -8.86 11.08 0.05
C VAL A 15 -8.78 9.56 0.06
N ALA A 16 -9.09 8.90 1.19
CA ALA A 16 -9.11 7.44 1.25
C ALA A 16 -10.16 6.79 0.33
N ALA A 17 -11.35 7.40 0.22
CA ALA A 17 -12.39 6.96 -0.70
C ALA A 17 -11.95 7.10 -2.17
N LEU A 18 -11.33 8.25 -2.52
CA LEU A 18 -10.81 8.50 -3.86
C LEU A 18 -9.69 7.53 -4.24
N LEU A 19 -8.76 7.25 -3.32
CA LEU A 19 -7.69 6.27 -3.54
C LEU A 19 -8.21 4.84 -3.67
N SER A 20 -9.22 4.47 -2.88
CA SER A 20 -9.89 3.17 -3.00
C SER A 20 -10.62 3.05 -4.34
N ALA A 21 -11.30 4.12 -4.78
CA ALA A 21 -12.00 4.18 -6.06
C ALA A 21 -11.00 4.09 -7.23
N ALA A 22 -9.88 4.82 -7.17
CA ALA A 22 -8.83 4.77 -8.17
C ALA A 22 -8.18 3.37 -8.24
N GLY A 23 -7.88 2.76 -7.08
CA GLY A 23 -7.38 1.38 -7.02
C GLY A 23 -8.37 0.37 -7.60
N GLY A 24 -9.67 0.53 -7.31
CA GLY A 24 -10.72 -0.31 -7.89
C GLY A 24 -10.87 -0.12 -9.39
N ALA A 25 -10.82 1.12 -9.89
CA ALA A 25 -10.88 1.40 -11.32
C ALA A 25 -9.71 0.76 -12.09
N LEU A 26 -8.49 0.83 -11.54
CA LEU A 26 -7.31 0.18 -12.12
C LEU A 26 -7.43 -1.35 -12.13
N LEU A 27 -7.98 -1.96 -11.07
CA LEU A 27 -8.25 -3.40 -11.02
C LEU A 27 -9.34 -3.82 -12.01
N THR A 28 -10.38 -3.03 -12.18
CA THR A 28 -11.44 -3.29 -13.18
C THR A 28 -10.89 -3.19 -14.60
N ALA A 29 -10.11 -2.14 -14.90
CA ALA A 29 -9.45 -2.00 -16.19
C ALA A 29 -8.50 -3.17 -16.48
N ARG A 30 -7.78 -3.66 -15.45
CA ARG A 30 -6.98 -4.87 -15.53
C ARG A 30 -7.84 -6.10 -15.83
N ALA A 31 -8.95 -6.29 -15.12
CA ALA A 31 -9.86 -7.42 -15.34
C ALA A 31 -10.34 -7.47 -16.80
N VAL A 32 -10.79 -6.33 -17.33
CA VAL A 32 -11.23 -6.20 -18.72
C VAL A 32 -10.08 -6.53 -19.67
N ARG A 33 -8.88 -5.99 -19.44
CA ARG A 33 -7.73 -6.27 -20.30
C ARG A 33 -7.31 -7.74 -20.25
N THR A 34 -7.33 -8.40 -19.09
CA THR A 34 -7.05 -9.84 -18.98
C THR A 34 -8.08 -10.71 -19.70
N VAL A 35 -9.34 -10.25 -19.78
CA VAL A 35 -10.41 -10.94 -20.53
C VAL A 35 -10.27 -10.69 -22.03
N VAL A 36 -9.89 -9.49 -22.45
CA VAL A 36 -9.71 -9.10 -23.85
C VAL A 36 -8.44 -9.69 -24.45
N ASP A 37 -7.33 -9.66 -23.72
CA ASP A 37 -6.01 -10.18 -24.14
C ASP A 37 -5.94 -11.72 -24.04
N ALA A 38 -7.06 -12.42 -23.87
CA ALA A 38 -7.14 -13.84 -23.53
C ALA A 38 -6.46 -14.78 -24.56
N SER A 39 -5.15 -14.98 -24.37
CA SER A 39 -4.54 -16.33 -24.28
C SER A 39 -4.78 -16.88 -22.87
N PRO A 40 -4.61 -18.19 -22.58
CA PRO A 40 -5.42 -18.96 -21.61
C PRO A 40 -5.11 -18.62 -20.15
N ALA A 41 -5.48 -17.42 -19.71
CA ALA A 41 -5.66 -17.14 -18.30
C ALA A 41 -6.84 -18.02 -17.84
N GLY A 42 -6.53 -19.09 -17.12
CA GLY A 42 -7.55 -20.00 -16.61
C GLY A 42 -8.64 -19.26 -15.82
N PRO A 43 -9.87 -19.79 -15.76
CA PRO A 43 -11.03 -19.12 -15.14
C PRO A 43 -10.77 -18.63 -13.70
N GLY A 44 -9.84 -19.26 -12.98
CA GLY A 44 -9.41 -18.82 -11.65
C GLY A 44 -8.74 -17.44 -11.62
N ALA A 45 -7.92 -17.10 -12.62
CA ALA A 45 -7.23 -15.79 -12.66
C ALA A 45 -8.24 -14.64 -12.84
N VAL A 46 -9.22 -14.82 -13.72
CA VAL A 46 -10.29 -13.84 -13.95
C VAL A 46 -11.12 -13.63 -12.67
N ALA A 47 -11.49 -14.72 -11.98
CA ALA A 47 -12.25 -14.64 -10.74
C ALA A 47 -11.52 -13.87 -9.63
N VAL A 48 -10.20 -14.08 -9.48
CA VAL A 48 -9.37 -13.38 -8.49
C VAL A 48 -9.30 -11.87 -8.78
N VAL A 49 -9.11 -11.46 -10.04
CA VAL A 49 -9.04 -10.04 -10.42
C VAL A 49 -10.39 -9.34 -10.25
N VAL A 50 -11.49 -10.01 -10.63
CA VAL A 50 -12.86 -9.49 -10.42
C VAL A 50 -13.15 -9.32 -8.94
N LEU A 51 -12.80 -10.29 -8.11
CA LEU A 51 -12.99 -10.21 -6.66
C LEU A 51 -12.18 -9.07 -6.04
N ALA A 52 -10.93 -8.88 -6.47
CA ALA A 52 -10.10 -7.75 -6.04
C ALA A 52 -10.74 -6.40 -6.38
N ALA A 53 -11.28 -6.26 -7.59
CA ALA A 53 -11.97 -5.05 -8.04
C ALA A 53 -13.23 -4.77 -7.21
N LEU A 54 -14.05 -5.80 -6.95
CA LEU A 54 -15.26 -5.67 -6.13
C LEU A 54 -14.94 -5.24 -4.70
N LEU A 55 -13.88 -5.80 -4.09
CA LEU A 55 -13.44 -5.40 -2.75
C LEU A 55 -12.94 -3.95 -2.71
N ALA A 56 -12.24 -3.49 -3.74
CA ALA A 56 -11.80 -2.10 -3.85
C ALA A 56 -12.97 -1.11 -3.98
N VAL A 57 -14.00 -1.46 -4.78
CA VAL A 57 -15.23 -0.68 -4.90
C VAL A 57 -15.99 -0.65 -3.57
N ALA A 58 -16.11 -1.79 -2.90
CA ALA A 58 -16.74 -1.87 -1.58
C ALA A 58 -15.98 -1.05 -0.52
N ALA A 59 -14.65 -1.02 -0.58
CA ALA A 59 -13.82 -0.18 0.28
C ALA A 59 -14.13 1.32 0.05
N ALA A 60 -14.22 1.75 -1.20
CA ALA A 60 -14.57 3.13 -1.55
C ALA A 60 -15.96 3.53 -1.04
N ALA A 61 -16.97 2.66 -1.25
CA ALA A 61 -18.35 2.92 -0.82
C ALA A 61 -18.50 3.00 0.70
N THR A 62 -17.66 2.29 1.46
CA THR A 62 -17.74 2.22 2.92
C THR A 62 -16.77 3.15 3.65
N ALA A 63 -15.82 3.77 2.95
CA ALA A 63 -14.77 4.64 3.51
C ALA A 63 -15.31 5.81 4.35
N LEU A 64 -16.46 6.36 3.97
CA LEU A 64 -17.09 7.49 4.67
C LEU A 64 -17.98 7.07 5.85
N ARG A 65 -18.49 5.83 5.86
CA ARG A 65 -19.45 5.34 6.87
C ARG A 65 -18.77 4.52 7.96
N THR A 66 -17.86 3.64 7.58
CA THR A 66 -17.21 2.68 8.48
C THR A 66 -15.72 2.53 8.11
N PRO A 67 -14.85 3.45 8.55
CA PRO A 67 -13.45 3.50 8.09
C PRO A 67 -12.67 2.22 8.42
N ARG A 68 -13.01 1.52 9.52
CA ARG A 68 -12.42 0.22 9.87
C ARG A 68 -12.74 -0.88 8.84
N ARG A 69 -14.00 -0.97 8.40
CA ARG A 69 -14.42 -1.96 7.39
C ARG A 69 -13.81 -1.63 6.03
N ALA A 70 -13.79 -0.34 5.67
CA ALA A 70 -13.14 0.12 4.44
C ALA A 70 -11.64 -0.22 4.42
N ALA A 71 -10.94 -0.07 5.56
CA ALA A 71 -9.53 -0.44 5.68
C ALA A 71 -9.31 -1.93 5.40
N ALA A 72 -10.13 -2.79 6.02
CA ALA A 72 -10.05 -4.24 5.82
C ALA A 72 -10.37 -4.64 4.38
N LEU A 73 -11.34 -4.00 3.74
CA LEU A 73 -11.70 -4.25 2.34
C LEU A 73 -10.59 -3.79 1.37
N ALA A 74 -9.99 -2.62 1.60
CA ALA A 74 -8.85 -2.14 0.81
C ALA A 74 -7.62 -3.04 0.98
N LEU A 75 -7.35 -3.52 2.20
CA LEU A 75 -6.28 -4.47 2.46
C LEU A 75 -6.54 -5.80 1.76
N GLY A 76 -7.77 -6.32 1.83
CA GLY A 76 -8.17 -7.55 1.14
C GLY A 76 -8.01 -7.44 -0.37
N ALA A 77 -8.43 -6.31 -0.96
CA ALA A 77 -8.23 -6.02 -2.38
C ALA A 77 -6.74 -5.95 -2.76
N ALA A 78 -5.90 -5.34 -1.90
CA ALA A 78 -4.45 -5.29 -2.11
C ALA A 78 -3.86 -6.71 -2.12
N VAL A 79 -4.18 -7.54 -1.13
CA VAL A 79 -3.69 -8.93 -1.03
C VAL A 79 -4.10 -9.74 -2.24
N LEU A 80 -5.37 -9.67 -2.66
CA LEU A 80 -5.86 -10.35 -3.85
C LEU A 80 -5.16 -9.87 -5.12
N ALA A 81 -4.81 -8.58 -5.22
CA ALA A 81 -4.02 -8.05 -6.32
C ALA A 81 -2.60 -8.65 -6.34
N VAL A 82 -1.92 -8.80 -5.19
CA VAL A 82 -0.62 -9.49 -5.10
C VAL A 82 -0.75 -10.93 -5.57
N VAL A 83 -1.75 -11.66 -5.05
CA VAL A 83 -1.98 -13.07 -5.42
C VAL A 83 -2.23 -13.20 -6.92
N SER A 84 -2.95 -12.25 -7.52
CA SER A 84 -3.19 -12.23 -8.97
C SER A 84 -1.93 -11.98 -9.81
N ASP A 85 -0.94 -11.27 -9.27
CA ASP A 85 0.36 -11.04 -9.91
C ASP A 85 1.30 -12.25 -9.78
N ALA A 86 1.11 -13.10 -8.78
CA ALA A 86 1.91 -14.31 -8.58
C ALA A 86 1.50 -15.47 -9.51
N LEU A 87 0.41 -15.34 -10.25
CA LEU A 87 -0.04 -16.35 -11.21
C LEU A 87 0.86 -16.28 -12.47
N PRO A 88 1.45 -17.41 -12.91
CA PRO A 88 2.52 -17.46 -13.93
C PRO A 88 2.11 -17.00 -15.35
N THR A 89 0.84 -16.63 -15.54
CA THR A 89 0.27 -16.24 -16.84
C THR A 89 0.13 -14.73 -17.03
N ALA A 90 0.45 -13.91 -16.03
CA ALA A 90 0.26 -12.46 -16.10
C ALA A 90 1.59 -11.70 -15.96
N PRO A 91 1.90 -10.72 -16.85
CA PRO A 91 3.08 -9.88 -16.67
C PRO A 91 2.97 -9.11 -15.33
N PRO A 92 4.08 -8.95 -14.58
CA PRO A 92 4.08 -8.29 -13.28
C PRO A 92 3.65 -6.83 -13.44
N ARG A 93 2.49 -6.47 -12.90
CA ARG A 93 1.89 -5.13 -13.11
C ARG A 93 1.35 -4.58 -11.80
N LEU A 94 2.32 -4.21 -10.98
CA LEU A 94 2.22 -3.78 -9.59
C LEU A 94 1.61 -2.38 -9.38
N LEU A 95 1.18 -1.74 -10.46
CA LEU A 95 0.61 -0.37 -10.45
C LEU A 95 -0.70 -0.28 -9.67
N ALA A 96 -1.46 -1.37 -9.55
CA ALA A 96 -2.72 -1.41 -8.80
C ALA A 96 -2.53 -1.61 -7.29
N LEU A 97 -1.37 -2.12 -6.85
CA LEU A 97 -1.07 -2.41 -5.44
C LEU A 97 -0.83 -1.15 -4.62
N LEU A 98 -0.16 -0.17 -5.22
CA LEU A 98 0.15 1.11 -4.60
C LEU A 98 -1.07 1.87 -4.07
N PRO A 99 -2.10 2.18 -4.90
CA PRO A 99 -3.26 2.93 -4.42
C PRO A 99 -4.06 2.19 -3.35
N LEU A 100 -4.13 0.85 -3.42
CA LEU A 100 -4.84 0.03 -2.45
C LEU A 100 -4.12 -0.08 -1.10
N ALA A 101 -2.81 -0.28 -1.12
CA ALA A 101 -1.98 -0.25 0.08
C ALA A 101 -2.03 1.12 0.76
N LEU A 102 -1.99 2.21 -0.04
CA LEU A 102 -2.11 3.58 0.47
C LEU A 102 -3.49 3.83 1.10
N ALA A 103 -4.57 3.38 0.46
CA ALA A 103 -5.93 3.48 0.98
C ALA A 103 -6.09 2.73 2.31
N ALA A 104 -5.58 1.49 2.40
CA ALA A 104 -5.60 0.70 3.62
C ALA A 104 -4.82 1.38 4.76
N ALA A 105 -3.64 1.93 4.47
CA ALA A 105 -2.82 2.65 5.45
C ALA A 105 -3.52 3.92 5.97
N LEU A 106 -4.14 4.71 5.07
CA LEU A 106 -4.90 5.92 5.41
C LEU A 106 -6.11 5.61 6.30
N LEU A 107 -6.84 4.54 5.99
CA LEU A 107 -8.01 4.14 6.76
C LEU A 107 -7.62 3.52 8.12
N ALA A 108 -6.50 2.79 8.18
CA ALA A 108 -5.94 2.28 9.43
C ALA A 108 -5.44 3.41 10.35
N ALA A 109 -4.89 4.49 9.81
CA ALA A 109 -4.44 5.64 10.59
C ALA A 109 -5.60 6.45 11.22
N ARG A 110 -6.84 6.31 10.71
CA ARG A 110 -8.04 6.95 11.27
C ARG A 110 -8.59 6.29 12.54
N VAL A 111 -8.08 5.12 12.93
CA VAL A 111 -8.46 4.45 14.18
C VAL A 111 -7.84 5.23 15.35
N PRO A 112 -8.64 5.64 16.35
CA PRO A 112 -8.48 6.93 17.03
C PRO A 112 -7.23 7.01 17.90
N ALA A 113 -6.27 7.83 17.46
CA ALA A 113 -5.24 8.43 18.32
C ALA A 113 -5.67 9.83 18.85
N LEU A 114 -6.95 10.20 18.69
CA LEU A 114 -7.50 11.53 18.95
C LEU A 114 -7.71 11.87 20.44
N THR A 115 -7.38 10.97 21.37
CA THR A 115 -7.54 11.25 22.81
C THR A 115 -6.30 11.87 23.47
N ARG A 116 -5.21 12.11 22.73
CA ARG A 116 -4.02 12.80 23.28
C ARG A 116 -3.95 14.27 22.85
N PRO A 117 -3.70 15.21 23.79
CA PRO A 117 -3.76 16.64 23.55
C PRO A 117 -2.78 17.13 22.47
N ALA A 118 -3.28 18.07 21.67
CA ALA A 118 -2.63 18.94 20.69
C ALA A 118 -1.21 18.54 20.23
N ARG A 119 -1.11 17.56 19.32
CA ARG A 119 0.09 17.42 18.51
C ARG A 119 0.19 18.60 17.54
N ARG A 120 1.39 19.15 17.41
CA ARG A 120 1.68 20.23 16.46
C ARG A 120 1.27 19.78 15.04
N PRO A 121 0.35 20.49 14.35
CA PRO A 121 -0.24 20.02 13.09
C PRO A 121 0.80 19.81 11.98
N TRP A 122 1.85 20.62 11.96
CA TRP A 122 2.95 20.48 11.01
C TRP A 122 3.73 19.16 11.19
N ALA A 123 3.85 18.65 12.42
CA ALA A 123 4.56 17.40 12.68
C ALA A 123 3.79 16.20 12.12
N LEU A 124 2.45 16.25 12.17
CA LEU A 124 1.60 15.24 11.54
C LEU A 124 1.69 15.29 10.01
N ALA A 125 1.74 16.49 9.42
CA ALA A 125 1.92 16.65 7.97
C ALA A 125 3.26 16.04 7.51
N LEU A 126 4.35 16.30 8.23
CA LEU A 126 5.65 15.68 7.94
C LEU A 126 5.64 14.16 8.11
N GLY A 127 4.95 13.64 9.13
CA GLY A 127 4.81 12.19 9.31
C GLY A 127 4.05 11.52 8.17
N TRP A 128 2.98 12.16 7.67
CA TRP A 128 2.23 11.71 6.50
C TRP A 128 3.08 11.75 5.23
N LEU A 129 3.83 12.84 5.01
CA LEU A 129 4.76 12.96 3.90
C LEU A 129 5.80 11.83 3.93
N ALA A 130 6.40 11.56 5.09
CA ALA A 130 7.36 10.47 5.26
C ALA A 130 6.75 9.10 4.94
N LEU A 131 5.51 8.85 5.37
CA LEU A 131 4.79 7.61 5.06
C LEU A 131 4.55 7.46 3.55
N ALA A 132 4.20 8.56 2.86
CA ALA A 132 4.01 8.56 1.41
C ALA A 132 5.32 8.28 0.67
N VAL A 133 6.43 8.88 1.11
CA VAL A 133 7.77 8.60 0.55
C VAL A 133 8.16 7.13 0.78
N HIS A 134 7.95 6.59 1.98
CA HIS A 134 8.19 5.17 2.28
C HIS A 134 7.36 4.24 1.38
N ALA A 135 6.09 4.60 1.15
CA ALA A 135 5.23 3.86 0.24
C ALA A 135 5.77 3.87 -1.20
N ALA A 136 6.22 5.03 -1.68
CA ALA A 136 6.83 5.18 -3.00
C ALA A 136 8.13 4.38 -3.16
N LEU A 137 8.93 4.26 -2.08
CA LEU A 137 10.12 3.41 -2.05
C LEU A 137 9.81 1.91 -2.20
N GLY A 138 8.56 1.48 -2.08
CA GLY A 138 8.16 0.12 -2.45
C GLY A 138 8.29 -0.17 -3.95
N VAL A 139 8.23 0.84 -4.83
CA VAL A 139 8.37 0.67 -6.29
C VAL A 139 9.73 0.06 -6.69
N PRO A 140 10.88 0.61 -6.29
CA PRO A 140 12.17 0.01 -6.62
C PRO A 140 12.34 -1.40 -6.03
N TYR A 141 11.75 -1.69 -4.87
CA TYR A 141 11.73 -3.04 -4.28
C TYR A 141 10.98 -4.05 -5.15
N LEU A 142 9.97 -3.61 -5.88
CA LEU A 142 9.28 -4.45 -6.86
C LEU A 142 10.17 -4.76 -8.05
N LEU A 143 10.88 -3.75 -8.55
CA LEU A 143 11.81 -3.90 -9.67
C LEU A 143 13.00 -4.79 -9.30
N ALA A 144 13.41 -4.81 -8.04
CA ALA A 144 14.43 -5.73 -7.54
C ALA A 144 14.04 -7.22 -7.76
N GLY A 145 12.74 -7.53 -7.84
CA GLY A 145 12.28 -8.88 -8.18
C GLY A 145 12.56 -9.34 -9.60
N LEU A 146 13.01 -8.44 -10.48
CA LEU A 146 13.49 -8.80 -11.82
C LEU A 146 14.92 -9.37 -11.80
N VAL A 147 15.66 -9.11 -10.73
CA VAL A 147 17.11 -9.39 -10.64
C VAL A 147 17.42 -10.35 -9.50
N ALA A 148 16.71 -10.23 -8.37
CA ALA A 148 16.92 -11.05 -7.19
C ALA A 148 16.08 -12.34 -7.22
N PRO A 149 16.59 -13.44 -6.63
CA PRO A 149 15.82 -14.66 -6.47
C PRO A 149 14.65 -14.47 -5.50
N TRP A 150 13.61 -15.32 -5.62
CA TRP A 150 12.34 -15.17 -4.91
C TRP A 150 12.48 -15.02 -3.38
N TYR A 151 13.45 -15.69 -2.77
CA TYR A 151 13.68 -15.61 -1.32
C TYR A 151 14.29 -14.26 -0.90
N GLY A 152 15.14 -13.66 -1.74
CA GLY A 152 15.67 -12.31 -1.55
C GLY A 152 14.59 -11.26 -1.67
N VAL A 153 13.70 -11.42 -2.66
CA VAL A 153 12.51 -10.57 -2.83
C VAL A 153 11.60 -10.66 -1.62
N ALA A 154 11.31 -11.88 -1.14
CA ALA A 154 10.50 -12.10 0.05
C ALA A 154 11.10 -11.42 1.29
N LEU A 155 12.42 -11.49 1.48
CA LEU A 155 13.13 -10.81 2.56
C LEU A 155 13.01 -9.28 2.44
N LEU A 156 13.23 -8.72 1.24
CA LEU A 156 13.09 -7.29 0.94
C LEU A 156 11.69 -6.78 1.32
N TRP A 157 10.66 -7.51 0.88
CA TRP A 157 9.25 -7.19 1.19
C TRP A 157 8.93 -7.34 2.67
N GLY A 158 9.51 -8.33 3.35
CA GLY A 158 9.39 -8.51 4.79
C GLY A 158 9.93 -7.30 5.56
N VAL A 159 11.15 -6.85 5.23
CA VAL A 159 11.77 -5.67 5.85
C VAL A 159 10.96 -4.41 5.56
N TRP A 160 10.58 -4.19 4.30
CA TRP A 160 9.78 -3.03 3.91
C TRP A 160 8.42 -2.99 4.63
N GLY A 161 7.74 -4.13 4.72
CA GLY A 161 6.46 -4.27 5.41
C GLY A 161 6.57 -4.03 6.92
N ALA A 162 7.62 -4.55 7.56
CA ALA A 162 7.91 -4.29 8.97
C ALA A 162 8.14 -2.80 9.23
N LEU A 163 8.89 -2.12 8.35
CA LEU A 163 9.11 -0.67 8.42
C LEU A 163 7.83 0.12 8.18
N LEU A 164 6.94 -0.32 7.28
CA LEU A 164 5.63 0.31 7.09
C LEU A 164 4.78 0.22 8.37
N VAL A 165 4.73 -0.95 9.01
CA VAL A 165 4.02 -1.14 10.28
C VAL A 165 4.61 -0.23 11.37
N LEU A 166 5.94 -0.17 11.46
CA LEU A 166 6.63 0.73 12.38
C LEU A 166 6.29 2.20 12.09
N ALA A 167 6.27 2.61 10.83
CA ALA A 167 5.92 3.96 10.41
C ALA A 167 4.50 4.34 10.84
N VAL A 168 3.53 3.45 10.65
CA VAL A 168 2.14 3.69 11.10
C VAL A 168 2.06 3.81 12.62
N ARG A 169 2.82 3.00 13.37
CA ARG A 169 2.92 3.11 14.83
C ARG A 169 3.58 4.43 15.26
N LEU A 170 4.68 4.81 14.62
CA LEU A 170 5.38 6.08 14.87
C LEU A 170 4.52 7.29 14.53
N LEU A 171 3.74 7.25 13.46
CA LEU A 171 2.81 8.33 13.12
C LEU A 171 1.80 8.56 14.26
N ARG A 172 1.36 7.47 14.92
CA ARG A 172 0.42 7.50 16.05
C ARG A 172 1.05 7.89 17.37
N ASP A 173 2.32 7.63 17.63
CA ASP A 173 2.95 7.94 18.93
C ASP A 173 3.97 9.10 18.89
N ARG A 174 4.73 9.23 17.80
CA ARG A 174 5.84 10.18 17.62
C ARG A 174 6.03 10.56 16.14
N PRO A 175 5.23 11.47 15.57
CA PRO A 175 5.15 11.68 14.10
C PRO A 175 6.41 12.32 13.48
N LEU A 176 7.33 12.85 14.28
CA LEU A 176 8.64 13.27 13.77
C LEU A 176 9.56 12.07 13.52
N TRP A 177 9.42 10.99 14.29
CA TRP A 177 10.23 9.79 14.12
C TRP A 177 9.86 9.02 12.85
N THR A 178 8.68 9.23 12.28
CA THR A 178 8.33 8.70 10.96
C THR A 178 9.27 9.18 9.85
N LEU A 179 9.92 10.34 10.00
CA LEU A 179 10.91 10.84 9.04
C LEU A 179 12.16 9.96 8.94
N ALA A 180 12.46 9.15 9.96
CA ALA A 180 13.56 8.20 9.94
C ALA A 180 13.25 6.93 9.14
N VAL A 181 11.97 6.67 8.81
CA VAL A 181 11.58 5.43 8.13
C VAL A 181 12.05 5.42 6.67
N PRO A 182 11.81 6.44 5.82
CA PRO A 182 12.33 6.42 4.45
C PRO A 182 13.83 6.15 4.31
N PRO A 183 14.74 6.84 5.05
CA PRO A 183 16.17 6.52 4.97
C PRO A 183 16.49 5.12 5.53
N ALA A 184 15.81 4.65 6.57
CA ALA A 184 15.97 3.27 7.05
C ALA A 184 15.55 2.23 6.00
N THR A 185 14.54 2.54 5.18
CA THR A 185 14.10 1.69 4.07
C THR A 185 15.12 1.66 2.95
N VAL A 186 15.72 2.81 2.60
CA VAL A 186 16.81 2.82 1.61
C VAL A 186 18.01 2.03 2.13
N ALA A 187 18.41 2.25 3.38
CA ALA A 187 19.53 1.56 4.01
C ALA A 187 19.29 0.05 4.12
N GLY A 188 18.11 -0.37 4.57
CA GLY A 188 17.73 -1.78 4.67
C GLY A 188 17.75 -2.49 3.32
N GLY A 189 17.26 -1.82 2.26
CA GLY A 189 17.28 -2.36 0.91
C GLY A 189 18.70 -2.54 0.38
N ALA A 190 19.54 -1.51 0.54
CA ALA A 190 20.95 -1.57 0.17
C ALA A 190 21.70 -2.67 0.93
N LEU A 191 21.46 -2.83 2.24
CA LEU A 191 22.07 -3.87 3.05
C LEU A 191 21.68 -5.28 2.58
N VAL A 192 20.41 -5.51 2.25
CA VAL A 192 19.97 -6.83 1.75
C VAL A 192 20.59 -7.11 0.37
N LEU A 193 20.68 -6.12 -0.52
CA LEU A 193 21.31 -6.30 -1.83
C LEU A 193 22.81 -6.58 -1.71
N LEU A 194 23.54 -5.81 -0.89
CA LEU A 194 24.97 -6.03 -0.62
C LEU A 194 25.24 -7.39 0.02
N ALA A 195 24.42 -7.78 0.99
CA ALA A 195 24.50 -9.11 1.58
C ALA A 195 24.18 -10.21 0.56
N GLY A 196 23.20 -9.96 -0.31
CA GLY A 196 22.87 -10.80 -1.46
C GLY A 196 24.05 -11.05 -2.40
N GLU A 197 24.72 -9.98 -2.80
CA GLU A 197 25.90 -10.02 -3.65
C GLU A 197 27.06 -10.78 -2.98
N HIS A 198 27.40 -10.43 -1.74
CA HIS A 198 28.57 -11.02 -1.05
C HIS A 198 28.36 -12.46 -0.57
N LEU A 199 27.16 -12.81 -0.12
CA LEU A 199 26.90 -14.13 0.48
C LEU A 199 26.34 -15.13 -0.52
N PHE A 200 25.60 -14.65 -1.53
CA PHE A 200 24.83 -15.51 -2.43
C PHE A 200 25.12 -15.25 -3.91
N GLY A 201 26.01 -14.31 -4.24
CA GLY A 201 26.40 -14.01 -5.62
C GLY A 201 25.27 -13.41 -6.46
N TRP A 202 24.32 -12.68 -5.85
CA TRP A 202 23.30 -11.97 -6.61
C TRP A 202 23.97 -10.88 -7.45
N MET A 203 23.75 -10.90 -8.77
CA MET A 203 24.20 -9.79 -9.63
C MET A 203 23.18 -8.67 -9.52
N ALA A 204 23.56 -7.54 -8.92
CA ALA A 204 22.73 -6.34 -8.86
C ALA A 204 22.74 -5.55 -10.19
#